data_AF-A0A1Z1M1X5-F1
#
_entry.id   AF-A0A1Z1M1X5-F1
#
_cell.length_a   1.000
_cell.length_b   1.000
_cell.length_c   1.000
_cell.angle_alpha   90.00
_cell.angle_beta   90.00
_cell.angle_gamma   90.00
#
_symmetry.space_group_name_H-M   'P 1'
#
loop_
_entity.id
_entity.type
_entity.pdbx_description
1 polymer ?
#
loop_
_entity_poly.entity_id
_entity_poly.type
_entity_poly.pdbx_seq_one_letter_code
_entity_poly.pdbx_strand_id
1 'polypeptide(L)'
;MLKIRLKKLGRKKKACYRIIAIDSKSKRDGKAIEELGFYNPHNKHKQLNTFKIEKRIMQGAQLTKTVQSLIFEKSDRKEATIE
;
A
#
# COMPACT_ATOMS: atom_id res chain seq x y z
N MET A 1 1.45 16.66 -6.74
CA MET A 1 1.41 15.53 -7.72
C MET A 1 0.68 14.37 -7.08
N LEU A 2 -0.04 13.56 -7.85
CA LEU A 2 -0.73 12.38 -7.30
C LEU A 2 0.31 11.34 -6.87
N LYS A 3 0.25 10.92 -5.60
CA LYS A 3 1.20 9.97 -5.02
C LYS A 3 0.45 8.86 -4.29
N ILE A 4 0.91 7.63 -4.49
CA ILE A 4 0.44 6.48 -3.74
C ILE A 4 1.43 6.21 -2.61
N ARG A 5 0.97 6.37 -1.37
CA ARG A 5 1.81 6.27 -0.17
C ARG A 5 1.07 5.60 0.99
N LEU A 6 1.84 5.25 2.02
CA LEU A 6 1.32 4.67 3.26
C LEU A 6 0.79 5.78 4.19
N LYS A 7 -0.45 5.62 4.63
CA LYS A 7 -1.05 6.35 5.76
C LYS A 7 -0.91 5.51 7.01
N LYS A 8 -0.30 6.07 8.06
CA LYS A 8 -0.06 5.33 9.31
C LYS A 8 -1.34 5.34 10.14
N LEU A 9 -1.72 4.17 10.62
CA LEU A 9 -2.84 3.92 11.51
C LEU A 9 -2.38 2.99 12.64
N GLY A 10 -3.30 2.72 13.57
CA GLY A 10 -3.09 1.78 14.66
C GLY A 10 -2.60 2.44 15.95
N ARG A 11 -2.14 1.62 16.88
CA ARG A 11 -1.75 2.03 18.23
C ARG A 11 -0.23 2.06 18.38
N LYS A 12 0.27 2.61 19.48
CA LYS A 12 1.68 2.51 19.87
C LYS A 12 2.12 1.03 19.83
N LYS A 13 3.25 0.75 19.18
CA LYS A 13 3.79 -0.61 18.94
C LYS A 13 2.92 -1.55 18.08
N LYS A 14 1.73 -1.12 17.62
CA LYS A 14 0.83 -1.87 16.72
C LYS A 14 0.42 -1.00 15.54
N ALA A 15 1.42 -0.59 14.76
CA ALA A 15 1.22 0.21 13.55
C ALA A 15 0.65 -0.64 12.42
N CYS A 16 -0.38 -0.10 11.77
CA CYS A 16 -0.95 -0.61 10.54
C CYS A 16 -0.92 0.50 9.48
N TYR A 17 -0.99 0.16 8.21
CA TYR A 17 -0.89 1.14 7.13
C TYR A 17 -2.03 0.98 6.13
N ARG A 18 -2.64 2.10 5.72
CA ARG A 18 -3.48 2.13 4.52
C ARG A 18 -2.66 2.59 3.33
N ILE A 19 -2.86 1.95 2.17
CA ILE A 19 -2.29 2.39 0.91
C ILE A 19 -3.31 3.34 0.29
N ILE A 20 -2.92 4.61 0.12
CA ILE A 20 -3.83 5.67 -0.31
C ILE A 20 -3.26 6.43 -1.50
N ALA A 21 -4.15 6.90 -2.38
CA ALA A 21 -3.84 7.91 -3.39
C ALA A 21 -4.17 9.30 -2.83
N ILE A 22 -3.19 10.21 -2.85
CA ILE A 22 -3.31 11.56 -2.31
C ILE A 22 -2.35 12.52 -3.02
N ASP A 23 -2.62 13.83 -2.98
CA ASP A 23 -1.63 14.81 -3.42
C ASP A 23 -0.41 14.78 -2.49
N SER A 24 0.78 14.76 -3.08
CA SER A 24 2.07 14.83 -2.40
C SER A 24 2.17 15.99 -1.39
N LYS A 25 1.53 17.13 -1.66
CA LYS A 25 1.55 18.31 -0.78
C LYS A 25 0.71 18.12 0.49
N SER A 26 -0.19 17.14 0.52
CA SER A 26 -1.05 16.89 1.68
C SER A 26 -0.27 16.27 2.84
N LYS A 27 -0.73 16.51 4.08
CA LYS A 27 -0.24 15.85 5.30
C LYS A 27 -0.32 14.32 5.16
N ARG A 28 0.61 13.58 5.78
CA ARG A 28 0.69 12.10 5.71
C ARG A 28 -0.67 11.45 5.95
N ASP A 29 -1.34 11.85 7.03
CA ASP A 29 -2.60 11.26 7.49
C ASP A 29 -3.84 12.07 7.05
N GLY A 30 -3.68 12.96 6.06
CA GLY A 30 -4.75 13.79 5.51
C GLY A 30 -5.86 13.02 4.79
N LYS A 31 -6.80 13.77 4.20
CA LYS A 31 -7.90 13.22 3.41
C LYS A 31 -7.35 12.60 2.12
N ALA A 32 -7.55 11.30 1.98
CA ALA A 32 -7.20 10.58 0.76
C ALA A 32 -8.22 10.89 -0.34
N ILE A 33 -7.75 10.89 -1.59
CA ILE A 33 -8.64 10.91 -2.77
C ILE A 33 -9.29 9.53 -2.91
N GLU A 34 -8.51 8.47 -2.70
CA GLU A 34 -8.98 7.10 -2.75
C GLU A 34 -8.14 6.17 -1.87
N GLU A 35 -8.80 5.19 -1.26
CA GLU A 35 -8.15 4.09 -0.56
C GLU A 35 -7.95 2.91 -1.52
N LEU A 36 -6.70 2.47 -1.65
CA LEU A 36 -6.26 1.47 -2.62
C LEU A 36 -5.95 0.11 -1.95
N GLY A 37 -5.85 0.09 -0.62
CA GLY A 37 -5.59 -1.13 0.12
C GLY A 37 -5.13 -0.90 1.55
N PHE A 38 -4.68 -1.99 2.17
CA PHE A 38 -4.20 -2.04 3.54
C PHE A 38 -2.99 -2.97 3.65
N TYR A 39 -2.10 -2.64 4.57
CA TYR A 39 -0.93 -3.41 4.91
C TYR A 39 -0.72 -3.41 6.42
N ASN A 40 -0.59 -4.61 7.00
CA ASN A 40 -0.18 -4.80 8.37
C ASN A 40 1.19 -5.49 8.41
N PRO A 41 2.24 -4.81 8.91
CA PRO A 41 3.58 -5.39 8.97
C PRO A 41 3.70 -6.52 10.02
N HIS A 42 2.85 -6.55 11.04
CA HIS A 42 2.97 -7.50 12.16
C HIS A 42 2.63 -8.93 11.75
N ASN A 43 1.63 -9.09 10.89
CA ASN A 43 1.21 -10.39 10.34
C ASN A 43 1.54 -10.51 8.84
N LYS A 44 2.27 -9.54 8.28
CA LYS A 44 2.57 -9.41 6.84
C LYS A 44 1.32 -9.48 5.94
N HIS A 45 0.14 -9.20 6.49
CA HIS A 45 -1.11 -9.23 5.74
C HIS A 45 -1.23 -8.00 4.86
N LYS A 46 -1.44 -8.20 3.56
CA LYS A 46 -1.69 -7.12 2.60
C LYS A 46 -2.98 -7.40 1.84
N GLN A 47 -3.79 -6.37 1.68
CA GLN A 47 -4.97 -6.37 0.82
C GLN A 47 -4.82 -5.22 -0.16
N LEU A 48 -4.72 -5.54 -1.44
CA LEU A 48 -4.50 -4.59 -2.51
C LEU A 48 -5.67 -4.64 -3.47
N ASN A 49 -6.21 -3.48 -3.83
CA ASN A 49 -7.14 -3.38 -4.96
C ASN A 49 -6.33 -3.08 -6.22
N THR A 50 -5.88 -4.13 -6.89
CA THR A 50 -4.99 -4.05 -8.07
C THR A 50 -5.59 -3.19 -9.17
N PHE A 51 -6.89 -3.34 -9.46
CA PHE A 51 -7.59 -2.56 -10.48
C PHE A 51 -7.51 -1.05 -10.22
N LYS A 52 -7.77 -0.62 -8.98
CA LYS A 52 -7.70 0.79 -8.62
C LYS A 52 -6.26 1.31 -8.64
N ILE A 53 -5.31 0.50 -8.20
CA ILE A 53 -3.89 0.86 -8.20
C ILE A 53 -3.40 1.10 -9.63
N GLU A 54 -3.65 0.16 -10.54
CA GLU A 54 -3.28 0.25 -11.95
C GLU A 54 -3.90 1.47 -12.61
N LYS A 55 -5.20 1.70 -12.40
CA LYS A 55 -5.90 2.89 -12.91
C LYS A 55 -5.22 4.19 -12.48
N ARG A 56 -4.79 4.30 -11.22
CA ARG A 56 -4.11 5.49 -10.70
C ARG A 56 -2.71 5.64 -11.28
N ILE A 57 -1.97 4.54 -11.45
CA ILE A 57 -0.65 4.54 -12.09
C ILE A 57 -0.77 5.03 -13.54
N MET A 58 -1.75 4.54 -14.30
CA MET A 58 -2.04 5.00 -15.67
C MET A 58 -2.38 6.50 -15.73
N GLN A 59 -3.01 7.04 -14.70
CA GLN A 59 -3.29 8.48 -14.55
C GLN A 59 -2.07 9.31 -14.12
N GLY A 60 -0.87 8.71 -14.04
CA GLY A 60 0.36 9.38 -13.66
C GLY A 60 0.65 9.42 -12.16
N ALA A 61 -0.02 8.59 -11.36
CA ALA A 61 0.29 8.50 -9.93
C ALA A 61 1.66 7.87 -9.69
N GLN A 62 2.47 8.53 -8.86
CA GLN A 62 3.80 8.03 -8.50
C GLN A 62 3.74 7.16 -7.24
N LEU A 63 4.34 5.97 -7.29
CA LEU A 63 4.46 5.08 -6.13
C LEU A 63 5.61 5.54 -5.21
N THR A 64 5.53 5.23 -3.92
CA THR A 64 6.68 5.33 -3.01
C THR A 64 7.47 4.01 -3.03
N LYS A 65 8.79 4.05 -2.76
CA LYS A 65 9.66 2.85 -2.77
C LYS A 65 9.07 1.68 -1.98
N THR A 66 8.58 1.92 -0.76
CA THR A 66 7.97 0.87 0.07
C THR A 66 6.67 0.33 -0.53
N VAL A 67 5.81 1.19 -1.09
CA VAL A 67 4.57 0.72 -1.74
C VAL A 67 4.87 -0.05 -3.01
N GLN A 68 5.89 0.37 -3.76
CA GLN A 68 6.39 -0.37 -4.92
C GLN A 68 6.82 -1.77 -4.50
N SER A 69 7.66 -1.90 -3.46
CA SER A 69 8.00 -3.21 -2.90
C SER A 69 6.76 -4.00 -2.50
N LEU A 70 5.81 -3.42 -1.75
CA LEU A 70 4.61 -4.15 -1.32
C LEU A 70 3.73 -4.66 -2.47
N ILE A 71 3.64 -3.92 -3.58
CA ILE A 71 2.86 -4.29 -4.77
C ILE A 71 3.62 -5.34 -5.60
N PHE A 72 4.91 -5.13 -5.86
CA PHE A 72 5.72 -5.96 -6.75
C PHE A 72 6.43 -7.12 -6.05
N GLU A 73 6.37 -7.21 -4.73
CA GLU A 73 6.78 -8.37 -3.94
C GLU A 73 5.86 -9.54 -4.33
N LYS A 74 6.30 -10.24 -5.39
CA LYS A 74 5.82 -11.53 -5.83
C LYS A 74 5.82 -12.46 -4.64
N SER A 75 4.75 -13.23 -4.52
CA SER A 75 4.62 -14.29 -3.52
C SER A 75 5.55 -15.45 -3.90
N ASP A 76 6.86 -15.26 -3.81
CA ASP A 76 7.81 -16.37 -3.78
C ASP A 76 7.86 -16.93 -2.36
N ARG A 77 7.64 -18.25 -2.26
CA ARG A 77 7.56 -19.13 -1.08
C ARG A 77 6.16 -19.42 -0.51
N LYS A 78 5.42 -20.23 -1.28
CA LYS A 78 4.81 -21.46 -0.73
C LYS A 78 5.17 -22.62 -1.66
N GLU A 79 6.42 -23.07 -1.58
CA GLU A 79 6.69 -24.50 -1.81
C GLU A 79 6.12 -25.21 -0.59
N ALA A 80 4.90 -25.70 -0.72
CA ALA A 80 4.40 -26.73 0.17
C ALA A 80 5.19 -27.99 -0.16
N THR A 81 6.23 -28.27 0.62
CA THR A 81 6.74 -29.63 0.77
C THR A 81 5.59 -30.47 1.30
N ILE A 82 5.06 -31.34 0.46
CA ILE A 82 4.21 -32.46 0.87
C ILE A 82 5.15 -33.67 0.75
N GLU A 83 5.48 -34.26 1.91
CA GLU A 83 6.09 -35.59 2.03
C GLU A 83 5.12 -36.68 1.53
#